data_AF-A0A4P9A3G1-F1
#
_entry.id   AF-A0A4P9A3G1-F1
#
_cell.length_a   1.000
_cell.length_b   1.000
_cell.length_c   1.000
_cell.angle_alpha   90.00
_cell.angle_beta   90.00
_cell.angle_gamma   90.00
#
_symmetry.space_group_name_H-M   'P 1'
#
loop_
_entity.id
_entity.type
_entity.pdbx_description
1 polymer ?
#
loop_
_entity_poly.entity_id
_entity_poly.type
_entity_poly.pdbx_seq_one_letter_code
_entity_poly.pdbx_strand_id
1 'polypeptide(L)'
;MAQHLARLLGEGANIQIALQELNRMTRDDSDIRLMSDVLARTHSVLRALGLDPRDTTANEVYQALMAVAPEIDKRACFKASDWVLADIDGYIISFHPVDIVENYHHQLSLGRNTTKHGKVALGQEIYRRFRDHPQTHNPAVSRIICDGGICRRVDDILD
;
A
#
# COMPACT_ATOMS: atom_id res chain seq x y z
N MET A 1 -6.51 -12.70 5.25
CA MET A 1 -5.48 -11.64 5.34
C MET A 1 -4.57 -11.60 4.11
N ALA A 2 -3.86 -12.67 3.76
CA ALA A 2 -3.08 -12.74 2.52
C ALA A 2 -3.86 -12.31 1.25
N GLN A 3 -5.14 -12.68 1.15
CA GLN A 3 -6.01 -12.27 0.03
C GLN A 3 -6.25 -10.75 -0.02
N HIS A 4 -6.33 -10.08 1.13
CA HIS A 4 -6.53 -8.64 1.19
C HIS A 4 -5.25 -7.89 0.83
N LEU A 5 -4.09 -8.29 1.37
CA LEU A 5 -2.79 -7.75 0.95
C LEU A 5 -2.53 -7.98 -0.55
N ALA A 6 -2.88 -9.15 -1.07
CA ALA A 6 -2.78 -9.44 -2.51
C ALA A 6 -3.66 -8.49 -3.34
N ARG A 7 -4.88 -8.22 -2.88
CA ARG A 7 -5.77 -7.24 -3.53
C ARG A 7 -5.14 -5.85 -3.58
N LEU A 8 -4.52 -5.39 -2.49
CA LEU A 8 -3.83 -4.08 -2.46
C LEU A 8 -2.66 -4.02 -3.46
N LEU A 9 -1.87 -5.09 -3.56
CA LEU A 9 -0.72 -5.18 -4.48
C LEU A 9 -1.12 -5.30 -5.97
N GLY A 10 -2.38 -5.61 -6.25
CA GLY A 10 -2.88 -5.97 -7.58
C GLY A 10 -3.08 -7.47 -7.67
N GLU A 11 -4.30 -7.88 -7.95
CA GLU A 11 -4.72 -9.29 -7.91
C GLU A 11 -3.81 -10.21 -8.75
N GLY A 12 -3.48 -11.38 -8.21
CA GLY A 12 -2.67 -12.39 -8.90
C GLY A 12 -2.40 -13.61 -8.02
N ALA A 13 -2.56 -14.81 -8.59
CA ALA A 13 -2.35 -16.07 -7.86
C ALA A 13 -0.94 -16.18 -7.26
N ASN A 14 0.09 -15.71 -7.98
CA ASN A 14 1.48 -15.74 -7.53
C ASN A 14 1.72 -14.87 -6.30
N ILE A 15 1.11 -13.66 -6.25
CA ILE A 15 1.21 -12.77 -5.09
C ILE A 15 0.58 -13.43 -3.87
N GLN A 16 -0.60 -14.04 -4.04
CA GLN A 16 -1.28 -14.74 -2.96
C GLN A 16 -0.46 -15.93 -2.43
N ILE A 17 0.12 -16.73 -3.32
CA ILE A 17 1.00 -17.85 -2.96
C ILE A 17 2.22 -17.35 -2.19
N ALA A 18 2.88 -16.30 -2.70
CA ALA A 18 4.05 -15.73 -2.03
C ALA A 18 3.74 -15.22 -0.61
N LEU A 19 2.63 -14.50 -0.43
CA LEU A 19 2.19 -14.04 0.90
C LEU A 19 1.88 -15.21 1.85
N GLN A 20 1.27 -16.29 1.33
CA GLN A 20 1.03 -17.50 2.12
C GLN A 20 2.33 -18.20 2.53
N GLU A 21 3.32 -18.25 1.65
CA GLU A 21 4.64 -18.82 1.95
C GLU A 21 5.39 -18.00 2.99
N LEU A 22 5.39 -16.67 2.87
CA LEU A 22 5.97 -15.76 3.87
C LEU A 22 5.34 -15.98 5.25
N ASN A 23 4.01 -16.06 5.34
CA ASN A 23 3.32 -16.35 6.61
C ASN A 23 3.67 -17.73 7.17
N ARG A 24 3.83 -18.76 6.32
CA ARG A 24 4.25 -20.10 6.76
C ARG A 24 5.67 -20.10 7.33
N MET A 25 6.56 -19.22 6.84
CA MET A 25 7.91 -19.08 7.37
C MET A 25 7.91 -18.45 8.76
N THR A 26 7.12 -17.40 8.98
CA THR A 26 7.09 -16.71 10.28
C THR A 26 6.24 -17.40 11.32
N ARG A 27 5.28 -18.25 10.92
CA ARG A 27 4.38 -19.00 11.83
C ARG A 27 3.73 -18.12 12.90
N ASP A 28 3.48 -16.86 12.56
CA ASP A 28 2.96 -15.84 13.47
C ASP A 28 2.06 -14.83 12.73
N ASP A 29 1.53 -13.88 13.49
CA ASP A 29 0.57 -12.87 13.01
C ASP A 29 1.23 -11.68 12.28
N SER A 30 2.39 -11.87 11.64
CA SER A 30 3.12 -10.79 10.96
C SER A 30 2.31 -10.07 9.88
N ASP A 31 1.49 -10.79 9.10
CA ASP A 31 0.59 -10.17 8.12
C ASP A 31 -0.57 -9.41 8.76
N ILE A 32 -1.11 -9.92 9.87
CA ILE A 32 -2.15 -9.24 10.65
C ILE A 32 -1.60 -7.93 11.22
N ARG A 33 -0.38 -7.94 11.76
CA ARG A 33 0.28 -6.71 12.27
C ARG A 33 0.51 -5.72 11.14
N LEU A 34 0.99 -6.16 9.98
CA LEU A 34 1.15 -5.30 8.81
C LEU A 34 -0.19 -4.67 8.39
N MET A 35 -1.26 -5.46 8.27
CA MET A 35 -2.57 -4.95 7.90
C MET A 35 -3.16 -4.00 8.94
N SER A 36 -2.93 -4.28 10.23
CA SER A 36 -3.34 -3.39 11.31
C SER A 36 -2.61 -2.06 11.23
N ASP A 37 -1.32 -2.06 10.86
CA ASP A 37 -0.55 -0.84 10.64
C ASP A 37 -1.03 -0.09 9.39
N VAL A 38 -1.31 -0.76 8.27
CA VAL A 38 -1.94 -0.14 7.08
C VAL A 38 -3.22 0.59 7.51
N LEU A 39 -4.13 -0.10 8.19
CA LEU A 39 -5.40 0.45 8.63
C LEU A 39 -5.22 1.64 9.58
N ALA A 40 -4.34 1.51 10.57
CA ALA A 40 -4.06 2.57 11.52
C ALA A 40 -3.48 3.83 10.83
N ARG A 41 -2.60 3.64 9.84
CA ARG A 41 -2.02 4.74 9.05
C ARG A 41 -3.06 5.38 8.14
N THR A 42 -3.90 4.59 7.46
CA THR A 42 -5.05 5.11 6.70
C THR A 42 -5.92 5.99 7.60
N HIS A 43 -6.35 5.48 8.76
CA HIS A 43 -7.16 6.26 9.71
C HIS A 43 -6.45 7.52 10.19
N SER A 44 -5.13 7.48 10.39
CA SER A 44 -4.35 8.65 10.77
C SER A 44 -4.33 9.72 9.68
N VAL A 45 -4.18 9.33 8.41
CA VAL A 45 -4.20 10.27 7.29
C VAL A 45 -5.60 10.84 7.10
N LEU A 46 -6.63 10.00 7.13
CA LEU A 46 -8.04 10.45 7.02
C LEU A 46 -8.39 11.51 8.06
N ARG A 47 -8.03 11.28 9.33
CA ARG A 47 -8.24 12.29 10.39
C ARG A 47 -7.46 13.58 10.14
N ALA A 48 -6.22 13.48 9.63
CA ALA A 48 -5.42 14.65 9.28
C ALA A 48 -6.00 15.46 8.11
N LEU A 49 -6.80 14.81 7.25
CA LEU A 49 -7.58 15.45 6.19
C LEU A 49 -8.95 15.96 6.66
N GLY A 50 -9.31 15.75 7.93
CA GLY A 50 -10.60 16.15 8.50
C GLY A 50 -11.75 15.18 8.22
N LEU A 51 -11.46 13.95 7.78
CA LEU A 51 -12.45 12.91 7.51
C LEU A 51 -12.63 11.97 8.71
N ASP A 52 -13.84 11.45 8.92
CA ASP A 52 -14.09 10.35 9.87
C ASP A 52 -13.76 9.00 9.20
N PRO A 53 -12.76 8.25 9.69
CA PRO A 53 -12.41 6.96 9.11
C PRO A 53 -13.52 5.90 9.19
N ARG A 54 -14.55 6.11 10.03
CA ARG A 54 -15.68 5.18 10.18
C ARG A 54 -16.87 5.52 9.30
N ASP A 55 -16.88 6.72 8.74
CA ASP A 55 -18.00 7.27 7.98
C ASP A 55 -17.46 8.16 6.86
N THR A 56 -16.68 7.56 5.97
CA THR A 56 -16.22 8.23 4.76
C THR A 56 -16.26 7.28 3.58
N THR A 57 -16.67 7.82 2.44
CA THR A 57 -16.74 7.10 1.17
C THR A 57 -15.43 7.20 0.40
N ALA A 58 -15.20 6.28 -0.53
CA ALA A 58 -14.03 6.33 -1.42
C ALA A 58 -13.94 7.65 -2.19
N ASN A 59 -15.08 8.22 -2.59
CA ASN A 59 -15.12 9.50 -3.31
C ASN A 59 -14.68 10.67 -2.43
N GLU A 60 -15.15 10.74 -1.18
CA GLU A 60 -14.72 11.79 -0.23
C GLU A 60 -13.22 11.71 0.05
N VAL A 61 -12.71 10.51 0.29
CA VAL A 61 -11.27 10.29 0.48
C VAL A 61 -10.51 10.77 -0.75
N TYR A 62 -10.92 10.34 -1.95
CA TYR A 62 -10.25 10.71 -3.18
C TYR A 62 -10.26 12.23 -3.42
N GLN A 63 -11.40 12.89 -3.25
CA GLN A 63 -11.50 14.34 -3.40
C GLN A 63 -10.66 15.08 -2.38
N ALA A 64 -10.61 14.62 -1.12
CA ALA A 64 -9.74 15.20 -0.11
C ALA A 64 -8.26 15.08 -0.49
N LEU A 65 -7.84 13.94 -1.04
CA LEU A 65 -6.48 13.76 -1.56
C LEU A 65 -6.18 14.71 -2.72
N MET A 66 -7.11 14.86 -3.68
CA MET A 66 -6.95 15.80 -4.80
C MET A 66 -6.87 17.26 -4.32
N ALA A 67 -7.64 17.63 -3.29
CA ALA A 67 -7.64 18.97 -2.72
C ALA A 67 -6.30 19.32 -2.03
N VAL A 68 -5.63 18.35 -1.41
CA VAL A 68 -4.34 18.57 -0.74
C VAL A 68 -3.13 18.32 -1.63
N ALA A 69 -3.31 17.72 -2.81
CA ALA A 69 -2.21 17.35 -3.72
C ALA A 69 -1.23 18.51 -4.02
N PRO A 70 -1.67 19.77 -4.26
CA PRO A 70 -0.75 20.89 -4.51
C PRO A 70 0.17 21.25 -3.34
N GLU A 71 -0.14 20.78 -2.13
CA GLU A 71 0.59 21.09 -0.89
C GLU A 71 0.99 19.83 -0.12
N ILE A 72 1.03 18.69 -0.79
CA ILE A 72 1.20 17.39 -0.14
C ILE A 72 2.56 17.26 0.58
N ASP A 73 3.59 17.90 0.05
CA ASP A 73 4.95 17.97 0.60
C ASP A 73 5.02 18.72 1.94
N LYS A 74 4.09 19.66 2.15
CA LYS A 74 3.95 20.43 3.41
C LYS A 74 3.19 19.66 4.48
N ARG A 75 2.53 18.55 4.14
CA ARG A 75 1.66 17.78 5.04
C ARG A 75 2.43 16.62 5.68
N ALA A 76 2.71 16.75 6.98
CA ALA A 76 3.51 15.76 7.71
C ALA A 76 2.92 14.33 7.71
N CYS A 77 1.59 14.19 7.61
CA CYS A 77 0.93 12.88 7.60
C CYS A 77 1.33 11.99 6.42
N PHE A 78 1.75 12.57 5.29
CA PHE A 78 2.14 11.81 4.10
C PHE A 78 3.59 11.33 4.09
N LYS A 79 4.43 11.81 5.03
CA LYS A 79 5.85 11.41 5.12
C LYS A 79 6.04 9.96 5.57
N ALA A 80 5.03 9.34 6.17
CA ALA A 80 5.08 7.99 6.72
C ALA A 80 3.93 7.10 6.21
N SER A 81 3.29 7.49 5.10
CA SER A 81 2.19 6.76 4.48
C SER A 81 2.47 6.37 3.02
N ASP A 82 3.74 6.42 2.61
CA ASP A 82 4.19 6.07 1.26
C ASP A 82 3.85 4.62 0.88
N TRP A 83 3.90 3.68 1.82
CA TRP A 83 3.51 2.28 1.60
C TRP A 83 2.02 1.99 1.86
N VAL A 84 1.19 3.02 2.09
CA VAL A 84 -0.21 2.83 2.47
C VAL A 84 -1.11 2.80 1.23
N LEU A 85 -1.84 1.70 1.10
CA LEU A 85 -2.94 1.49 0.17
C LEU A 85 -4.17 1.11 0.98
N ALA A 86 -5.34 1.64 0.62
CA ALA A 86 -6.60 1.26 1.25
C ALA A 86 -7.60 0.78 0.21
N ASP A 87 -8.35 -0.26 0.56
CA ASP A 87 -9.55 -0.68 -0.14
C ASP A 87 -10.75 -0.01 0.55
N ILE A 88 -11.37 0.96 -0.12
CA ILE A 88 -12.50 1.73 0.39
C ILE A 88 -13.60 1.67 -0.67
N ASP A 89 -14.80 1.20 -0.29
CA ASP A 89 -15.92 0.95 -1.20
C ASP A 89 -15.56 0.13 -2.46
N GLY A 90 -14.59 -0.76 -2.34
CA GLY A 90 -14.08 -1.59 -3.44
C GLY A 90 -13.02 -0.93 -4.32
N TYR A 91 -12.70 0.35 -4.09
CA TYR A 91 -11.66 1.09 -4.80
C TYR A 91 -10.33 1.04 -4.04
N ILE A 92 -9.26 0.74 -4.77
CA ILE A 92 -7.90 0.84 -4.22
C ILE A 92 -7.40 2.26 -4.36
N ILE A 93 -7.18 2.92 -3.22
CA ILE A 93 -6.67 4.29 -3.13
C ILE A 93 -5.25 4.24 -2.55
N SER A 94 -4.32 4.88 -3.25
CA SER A 94 -2.94 5.05 -2.80
C SER A 94 -2.78 6.34 -1.99
N PHE A 95 -2.10 6.23 -0.85
CA PHE A 95 -1.68 7.36 -0.04
C PHE A 95 -0.21 7.75 -0.29
N HIS A 96 0.40 7.18 -1.33
CA HIS A 96 1.74 7.53 -1.77
C HIS A 96 1.74 8.94 -2.40
N PRO A 97 2.63 9.86 -1.97
CA PRO A 97 2.63 11.24 -2.46
C PRO A 97 2.72 11.37 -3.97
N VAL A 98 3.59 10.58 -4.61
CA VAL A 98 3.74 10.59 -6.07
C VAL A 98 2.46 10.15 -6.80
N ASP A 99 1.80 9.07 -6.36
CA ASP A 99 0.54 8.65 -6.97
C ASP A 99 -0.53 9.74 -6.83
N ILE A 100 -0.63 10.40 -5.66
CA ILE A 100 -1.60 11.48 -5.44
C ILE A 100 -1.33 12.67 -6.39
N VAL A 101 -0.07 13.06 -6.54
CA VAL A 101 0.36 14.16 -7.40
C VAL A 101 0.13 13.82 -8.88
N GLU A 102 0.44 12.60 -9.32
CA GLU A 102 0.16 12.12 -10.68
C GLU A 102 -1.35 12.11 -10.98
N ASN A 103 -2.14 11.58 -10.06
CA ASN A 103 -3.60 11.56 -10.15
C ASN A 103 -4.17 12.97 -10.31
N TYR A 104 -3.67 13.91 -9.51
CA TYR A 104 -4.06 15.32 -9.56
C TYR A 104 -3.65 15.99 -10.88
N HIS A 105 -2.38 15.87 -11.28
CA HIS A 105 -1.86 16.52 -12.49
C HIS A 105 -2.53 16.01 -13.76
N HIS A 106 -2.82 14.71 -13.83
CA HIS A 106 -3.48 14.09 -14.97
C HIS A 106 -5.01 14.10 -14.86
N GLN A 107 -5.57 14.69 -13.79
CA GLN A 107 -7.02 14.78 -13.55
C GLN A 107 -7.72 13.41 -13.63
N LEU A 108 -7.05 12.37 -13.10
CA LEU A 108 -7.60 11.02 -13.11
C LEU A 108 -8.81 10.97 -12.17
N SER A 109 -9.83 10.22 -12.58
CA SER A 109 -11.03 9.99 -11.76
C SER A 109 -10.83 8.78 -10.86
N LEU A 110 -11.57 8.72 -9.75
CA LEU A 110 -11.65 7.52 -8.92
C LEU A 110 -11.97 6.28 -9.78
N GLY A 111 -11.22 5.20 -9.59
CA GLY A 111 -11.29 3.98 -10.39
C GLY A 111 -10.41 3.99 -11.65
N ARG A 112 -9.91 5.16 -12.07
CA ARG A 112 -8.87 5.32 -13.09
C ARG A 112 -7.56 5.88 -12.52
N ASN A 113 -7.51 6.07 -11.20
CA ASN A 113 -6.35 6.57 -10.48
C ASN A 113 -5.19 5.57 -10.50
N THR A 114 -3.97 6.08 -10.59
CA THR A 114 -2.75 5.29 -10.41
C THR A 114 -2.57 4.90 -8.94
N THR A 115 -1.97 3.72 -8.76
CA THR A 115 -1.56 3.13 -7.47
C THR A 115 -0.16 2.52 -7.59
N LYS A 116 0.59 2.91 -8.63
CA LYS A 116 1.82 2.23 -9.07
C LYS A 116 2.90 2.33 -7.98
N HIS A 117 3.14 3.53 -7.47
CA HIS A 117 4.15 3.77 -6.45
C HIS A 117 3.75 3.18 -5.09
N GLY A 118 2.49 3.32 -4.69
CA GLY A 118 1.98 2.74 -3.45
C GLY A 118 2.13 1.22 -3.42
N LYS A 119 1.91 0.54 -4.56
CA LYS A 119 2.11 -0.92 -4.67
C LYS A 119 3.57 -1.31 -4.51
N VAL A 120 4.49 -0.54 -5.09
CA VAL A 120 5.93 -0.78 -4.92
C VAL A 120 6.36 -0.56 -3.47
N ALA A 121 5.94 0.56 -2.87
CA ALA A 121 6.27 0.87 -1.48
C ALA A 121 5.69 -0.16 -0.50
N LEU A 122 4.44 -0.64 -0.71
CA LEU A 122 3.88 -1.74 0.08
C LEU A 122 4.67 -3.04 -0.09
N GLY A 123 5.08 -3.38 -1.32
CA GLY A 123 5.94 -4.53 -1.59
C GLY A 123 7.29 -4.45 -0.87
N GLN A 124 7.91 -3.26 -0.84
CA GLN A 124 9.14 -3.00 -0.11
C GLN A 124 8.95 -3.11 1.41
N GLU A 125 7.84 -2.63 1.94
CA GLU A 125 7.51 -2.75 3.37
C GLU A 125 7.29 -4.21 3.78
N ILE A 126 6.61 -5.01 2.95
CA ILE A 126 6.49 -6.46 3.14
C ILE A 126 7.88 -7.09 3.15
N TYR A 127 8.71 -6.80 2.14
CA TYR A 127 10.07 -7.34 2.09
C TYR A 127 10.87 -7.00 3.34
N ARG A 128 10.89 -5.73 3.74
CA ARG A 128 11.62 -5.27 4.92
C ARG A 128 11.17 -6.03 6.18
N ARG A 129 9.87 -6.10 6.45
CA ARG A 129 9.34 -6.76 7.66
C ARG A 129 9.64 -8.25 7.70
N PHE A 130 9.43 -8.96 6.59
CA PHE A 130 9.70 -10.39 6.53
C PHE A 130 11.18 -10.70 6.45
N ARG A 131 12.03 -9.82 5.91
CA ARG A 131 13.49 -10.02 5.93
C ARG A 131 14.06 -9.84 7.33
N ASP A 132 13.56 -8.85 8.06
CA ASP A 132 14.05 -8.49 9.39
C ASP A 132 13.42 -9.38 10.50
N HIS A 133 12.54 -10.32 10.14
CA HIS A 133 11.89 -11.22 11.08
C HIS A 133 12.87 -12.29 11.62
N PRO A 134 12.89 -12.58 12.94
CA PRO A 134 13.88 -13.50 13.52
C PRO A 134 13.82 -14.94 13.00
N GLN A 135 12.67 -15.38 12.52
CA GLN A 135 12.42 -16.77 12.07
C GLN A 135 12.61 -16.97 10.57
N THR A 136 12.99 -15.95 9.83
CA THR A 136 13.11 -15.98 8.37
C THR A 136 14.57 -15.93 7.92
N HIS A 137 14.84 -16.42 6.72
CA HIS A 137 16.14 -16.34 6.08
C HIS A 137 16.08 -15.42 4.86
N ASN A 138 16.89 -14.36 4.84
CA ASN A 138 16.83 -13.29 3.84
C ASN A 138 16.84 -13.79 2.36
N PRO A 139 17.73 -14.71 1.94
CA PRO A 139 17.69 -15.25 0.57
C PRO A 139 16.37 -15.92 0.21
N ALA A 140 15.74 -16.63 1.15
CA ALA A 140 14.45 -17.27 0.92
C ALA A 140 13.33 -16.24 0.77
N VAL A 141 13.30 -15.22 1.64
CA VAL A 141 12.33 -14.10 1.57
C VAL A 141 12.46 -13.36 0.24
N SER A 142 13.69 -13.02 -0.16
CA SER A 142 13.97 -12.33 -1.42
C SER A 142 13.44 -13.13 -2.62
N ARG A 143 13.70 -14.44 -2.66
CA ARG A 143 13.20 -15.31 -3.72
C ARG A 143 11.68 -15.34 -3.78
N ILE A 144 11.01 -15.58 -2.65
CA ILE A 144 9.53 -15.66 -2.58
C ILE A 144 8.88 -14.36 -3.06
N ILE A 145 9.43 -13.21 -2.67
CA ILE A 145 8.90 -11.90 -3.07
C ILE A 145 9.12 -11.62 -4.55
N CYS A 146 10.29 -11.95 -5.10
CA CYS A 146 10.58 -11.79 -6.52
C CYS A 146 9.73 -12.72 -7.39
N ASP A 147 9.72 -14.02 -7.08
CA ASP A 147 8.97 -15.04 -7.83
C ASP A 147 7.45 -14.77 -7.75
N GLY A 148 6.99 -14.21 -6.64
CA GLY A 148 5.62 -13.78 -6.43
C GLY A 148 5.20 -12.52 -7.20
N GLY A 149 6.14 -11.81 -7.84
CA GLY A 149 5.87 -10.53 -8.53
C GLY A 149 5.63 -9.34 -7.59
N ILE A 150 6.03 -9.46 -6.33
CA ILE A 150 5.95 -8.38 -5.32
C ILE A 150 7.18 -7.47 -5.43
N CYS A 151 8.35 -8.02 -5.80
CA CYS A 151 9.52 -7.21 -6.12
C CYS A 151 9.25 -6.44 -7.42
N ARG A 152 8.89 -5.16 -7.28
CA ARG A 152 8.87 -4.21 -8.39
C ARG A 152 10.03 -3.26 -8.20
N ARG A 153 10.85 -3.08 -9.24
CA ARG A 153 11.90 -2.08 -9.22
C ARG A 153 11.26 -0.71 -9.34
N VAL A 154 11.90 0.30 -8.74
CA VAL A 154 11.52 1.71 -8.94
C VAL A 154 11.58 2.07 -10.43
N ASP A 155 12.53 1.47 -11.16
CA ASP A 155 12.69 1.67 -12.60
C ASP A 155 11.48 1.14 -13.41
N ASP A 156 10.79 0.11 -12.93
CA ASP A 156 9.56 -0.41 -13.56
C ASP A 156 8.40 0.61 -13.46
N ILE A 157 8.59 1.70 -12.69
CA ILE A 157 7.60 2.75 -12.46
C ILE A 157 7.70 3.90 -13.47
N LEU A 158 8.84 4.07 -14.13
CA LEU A 158 9.12 5.20 -15.03
C LEU A 158 8.80 4.93 -16.50
N ASP A 159 8.43 3.70 -16.85
CA ASP A 159 7.87 3.28 -18.15
C ASP A 159 6.32 3.32 -18.17
#